data_AF-A0A920E059-F1
#
_entry.id   AF-A0A920E059-F1
#
_cell.length_a   1.000
_cell.length_b   1.000
_cell.length_c   1.000
_cell.angle_alpha   90.00
_cell.angle_beta   90.00
_cell.angle_gamma   90.00
#
_symmetry.space_group_name_H-M   'P 1'
#
loop_
_entity.id
_entity.type
_entity.pdbx_description
1 polymer ?
#
loop_
_entity_poly.entity_id
_entity_poly.type
_entity_poly.pdbx_seq_one_letter_code
_entity_poly.pdbx_strand_id
1 'polypeptide(L)'
;MSFDKGGKTNQAVEKYLLAKTLADTLLKDVIDERLREIAFREVEKSEILLNNGFGDSAVSHISYVAGWYPEISHHVKRIRVGNIMDKGEKLYEIGLYNAALKYFYQALQIDPGLALEVGVFEQGIAYDLLSMADSLNNEESINFILYALKESKKLAGGLSKSNQSILDNLEKKISIKSEYETKKRIKDILLKDNAKEKSIKPIVLGMTISEVENIMGKPKEIISQSNSNENMLWIYSYDKKITITLTFIDYKLFKIEE
;
A
#
# COMPACT_ATOMS: atom_id res chain seq x y z
N MET A 1 22.37 -52.67 30.48
CA MET A 1 21.03 -52.09 30.79
C MET A 1 20.88 -50.85 29.93
N SER A 2 19.87 -50.77 29.06
CA SER A 2 19.62 -49.54 28.30
C SER A 2 18.76 -48.62 29.17
N PHE A 3 19.29 -47.44 29.49
CA PHE A 3 18.64 -46.49 30.42
C PHE A 3 17.43 -45.77 29.81
N ASP A 4 17.24 -45.89 28.48
CA ASP A 4 16.25 -45.18 27.67
C ASP A 4 14.91 -45.93 27.50
N LYS A 5 14.74 -47.12 28.09
CA LYS A 5 13.46 -47.84 28.08
C LYS A 5 12.43 -47.15 28.99
N GLY A 6 11.27 -46.78 28.44
CA GLY A 6 10.10 -46.35 29.22
C GLY A 6 9.83 -44.84 29.31
N GLY A 7 10.25 -44.04 28.32
CA GLY A 7 9.86 -42.62 28.23
C GLY A 7 10.63 -41.66 29.16
N LYS A 8 11.73 -42.11 29.76
CA LYS A 8 12.56 -41.34 30.70
C LYS A 8 13.85 -40.82 30.05
N THR A 9 13.75 -40.23 28.85
CA THR A 9 14.93 -39.81 28.06
C THR A 9 15.88 -38.90 28.85
N ASN A 10 15.36 -37.89 29.55
CA ASN A 10 16.21 -36.95 30.31
C ASN A 10 17.04 -37.65 31.40
N GLN A 11 16.42 -38.57 32.16
CA GLN A 11 17.12 -39.34 33.19
C GLN A 11 18.15 -40.30 32.58
N ALA A 12 17.88 -40.81 31.38
CA ALA A 12 18.82 -41.66 30.67
C ALA A 12 20.05 -40.85 30.23
N VAL A 13 19.81 -39.67 29.62
CA VAL A 13 20.87 -38.74 29.18
C VAL A 13 21.75 -38.33 30.36
N GLU A 14 21.17 -37.92 31.50
CA GLU A 14 21.95 -37.58 32.70
C GLU A 14 22.86 -38.71 33.17
N LYS A 15 22.35 -39.95 33.19
CA LYS A 15 23.14 -41.13 33.57
C LYS A 15 24.25 -41.43 32.57
N TYR A 16 23.99 -41.30 31.28
CA TYR A 16 25.02 -41.48 30.24
C TYR A 16 26.09 -40.39 30.32
N LEU A 17 25.71 -39.13 30.50
CA LEU A 17 26.65 -38.02 30.69
C LEU A 17 27.53 -38.24 31.92
N LEU A 18 26.94 -38.64 33.06
CA LEU A 18 27.70 -38.98 34.27
C LEU A 18 28.65 -40.16 34.01
N ALA A 19 28.15 -41.24 33.41
CA ALA A 19 28.98 -42.41 33.07
C ALA A 19 30.15 -42.04 32.15
N LYS A 20 29.94 -41.13 31.18
CA LYS A 20 31.00 -40.64 30.28
C LYS A 20 32.15 -39.98 31.04
N THR A 21 31.87 -39.27 32.13
CA THR A 21 32.92 -38.61 32.94
C THR A 21 33.83 -39.60 33.66
N LEU A 22 33.34 -40.81 33.95
CA LEU A 22 34.02 -41.85 34.72
C LEU A 22 34.61 -42.97 33.84
N ALA A 23 34.27 -42.98 32.54
CA ALA A 23 34.58 -44.05 31.61
C ALA A 23 36.02 -43.97 31.04
N ASP A 24 36.59 -45.14 30.73
CA ASP A 24 37.77 -45.26 29.87
C ASP A 24 37.44 -44.89 28.40
N THR A 25 38.45 -44.82 27.54
CA THR A 25 38.28 -44.37 26.15
C THR A 25 37.30 -45.25 25.36
N LEU A 26 37.39 -46.57 25.49
CA LEU A 26 36.53 -47.49 24.72
C LEU A 26 35.07 -47.39 25.18
N LEU A 27 34.84 -47.27 26.49
CA LEU A 27 33.51 -47.10 27.03
C LEU A 27 32.94 -45.70 26.72
N LYS A 28 33.77 -44.65 26.63
CA LYS A 28 33.34 -43.32 26.17
C LYS A 28 32.77 -43.36 24.76
N ASP A 29 33.43 -44.07 23.83
CA ASP A 29 32.95 -44.18 22.45
C ASP A 29 31.58 -44.88 22.38
N VAL A 30 31.39 -45.94 23.18
CA VAL A 30 30.11 -46.64 23.28
C VAL A 30 29.01 -45.75 23.89
N ILE A 31 29.35 -44.95 24.90
CA ILE A 31 28.40 -44.00 25.50
C ILE A 31 28.04 -42.89 24.51
N ASP A 32 29.01 -42.39 23.75
CA ASP A 32 28.79 -41.35 22.75
C ASP A 32 27.90 -41.83 21.61
N GLU A 33 28.06 -43.07 21.17
CA GLU A 33 27.14 -43.67 20.20
C GLU A 33 25.71 -43.78 20.74
N ARG A 34 25.54 -44.10 22.04
CA ARG A 34 24.21 -44.11 22.66
C ARG A 34 23.61 -42.72 22.78
N LEU A 35 24.39 -41.70 23.15
CA LEU A 35 23.93 -40.32 23.19
C LEU A 35 23.54 -39.82 21.79
N ARG A 36 24.31 -40.19 20.76
CA ARG A 36 24.00 -39.94 19.35
C ARG A 36 22.65 -40.53 18.96
N GLU A 37 22.44 -41.84 19.18
CA GLU A 37 21.18 -42.51 18.86
C GLU A 37 19.97 -41.83 19.52
N ILE A 38 20.11 -41.42 20.79
CA ILE A 38 19.06 -40.70 21.51
C ILE A 38 18.83 -39.32 20.87
N ALA A 39 19.89 -38.57 20.59
CA ALA A 39 19.79 -37.23 20.01
C ALA A 39 19.06 -37.25 18.66
N PHE A 40 19.39 -38.19 17.77
CA PHE A 40 18.72 -38.33 16.47
C PHE A 40 17.24 -38.72 16.61
N ARG A 41 16.88 -39.56 17.58
CA ARG A 41 15.47 -39.85 17.88
C ARG A 41 14.72 -38.61 18.39
N GLU A 42 15.36 -37.77 19.19
CA GLU A 42 14.75 -36.51 19.63
C GLU A 42 14.68 -35.47 18.49
N VAL A 43 15.59 -35.50 17.51
CA VAL A 43 15.46 -34.72 16.25
C VAL A 43 14.18 -35.09 15.52
N GLU A 44 13.92 -36.39 15.30
CA GLU A 44 12.69 -36.87 14.65
C GLU A 44 11.43 -36.40 15.39
N LYS A 45 11.44 -36.43 16.73
CA LYS A 45 10.33 -35.90 17.53
C LYS A 45 10.12 -34.41 17.32
N SER A 46 11.18 -33.61 17.25
CA SER A 46 11.05 -32.18 16.94
C SER A 46 10.50 -31.95 15.53
N GLU A 47 10.86 -32.77 14.54
CA GLU A 47 10.26 -32.70 13.20
C GLU A 47 8.74 -32.99 13.26
N ILE A 48 8.33 -34.01 14.02
CA ILE A 48 6.91 -34.33 14.22
C ILE A 48 6.17 -33.17 14.92
N LEU A 49 6.78 -32.56 15.94
CA LEU A 49 6.20 -31.39 16.61
C LEU A 49 6.02 -30.21 15.63
N LEU A 50 7.01 -29.96 14.79
CA LEU A 50 6.96 -28.90 13.78
C LEU A 50 5.80 -29.15 12.80
N ASN A 51 5.74 -30.36 12.21
CA ASN A 51 4.72 -30.75 11.23
C ASN A 51 3.29 -30.72 11.82
N ASN A 52 3.14 -30.93 13.14
CA ASN A 52 1.86 -30.83 13.83
C ASN A 52 1.49 -29.39 14.24
N GLY A 53 2.28 -28.40 13.82
CA GLY A 53 2.04 -26.97 14.10
C GLY A 53 2.55 -26.50 15.46
N PHE A 54 3.26 -27.33 16.23
CA PHE A 54 3.88 -26.98 17.51
C PHE A 54 5.32 -26.49 17.32
N GLY A 55 5.55 -25.59 16.36
CA GLY A 55 6.89 -25.17 15.96
C GLY A 55 7.73 -24.53 17.07
N ASP A 56 7.13 -23.74 17.97
CA ASP A 56 7.85 -23.16 19.12
C ASP A 56 8.30 -24.25 20.11
N SER A 57 7.47 -25.26 20.34
CA SER A 57 7.82 -26.45 21.13
C SER A 57 8.93 -27.26 20.43
N ALA A 58 8.85 -27.42 19.11
CA ALA A 58 9.87 -28.12 18.31
C ALA A 58 11.24 -27.46 18.44
N VAL A 59 11.30 -26.12 18.32
CA VAL A 59 12.53 -25.33 18.44
C VAL A 59 13.10 -25.39 19.86
N SER A 60 12.24 -25.28 20.87
CA SER A 60 12.66 -25.39 22.27
C SER A 60 13.24 -26.77 22.58
N HIS A 61 12.55 -27.84 22.16
CA HIS A 61 12.98 -29.22 22.34
C HIS A 61 14.34 -29.50 21.69
N ILE A 62 14.51 -29.14 20.41
CA ILE A 62 15.78 -29.41 19.71
C ILE A 62 16.93 -28.56 20.27
N SER A 63 16.65 -27.34 20.74
CA SER A 63 17.66 -26.48 21.38
C SER A 63 18.15 -27.08 22.70
N TYR A 64 17.23 -27.69 23.47
CA TYR A 64 17.60 -28.45 24.68
C TYR A 64 18.49 -29.66 24.34
N VAL A 65 18.14 -30.43 23.30
CA VAL A 65 18.94 -31.58 22.85
C VAL A 65 20.35 -31.16 22.43
N ALA A 66 20.46 -30.06 21.67
CA ALA A 66 21.74 -29.53 21.24
C ALA A 66 22.61 -29.04 22.42
N GLY A 67 22.00 -28.75 23.58
CA GLY A 67 22.73 -28.39 24.79
C GLY A 67 23.58 -29.52 25.36
N TRP A 68 23.16 -30.78 25.21
CA TRP A 68 23.92 -31.94 25.69
C TRP A 68 24.54 -32.78 24.57
N TYR A 69 24.14 -32.58 23.31
CA TYR A 69 24.76 -33.20 22.13
C TYR A 69 24.95 -32.16 21.00
N PRO A 70 26.03 -31.36 21.02
CA PRO A 70 26.20 -30.20 20.14
C PRO A 70 26.27 -30.51 18.64
N GLU A 71 26.60 -31.74 18.24
CA GLU A 71 26.75 -32.15 16.84
C GLU A 71 25.45 -31.98 16.01
N ILE A 72 24.29 -32.00 16.68
CA ILE A 72 22.99 -31.78 16.05
C ILE A 72 22.60 -30.30 15.91
N SER A 73 23.48 -29.34 16.25
CA SER A 73 23.17 -27.89 16.21
C SER A 73 22.64 -27.41 14.86
N HIS A 74 23.04 -28.04 13.75
CA HIS A 74 22.53 -27.73 12.42
C HIS A 74 21.03 -28.03 12.26
N HIS A 75 20.50 -29.04 12.96
CA HIS A 75 19.06 -29.31 13.01
C HIS A 75 18.29 -28.21 13.74
N VAL A 76 18.88 -27.58 14.77
CA VAL A 76 18.27 -26.42 15.46
C VAL A 76 18.03 -25.29 14.47
N LYS A 77 19.02 -24.99 13.62
CA LYS A 77 18.89 -23.98 12.56
C LYS A 77 17.73 -24.34 11.63
N ARG A 78 17.73 -25.57 11.09
CA ARG A 78 16.71 -26.03 10.13
C ARG A 78 15.29 -25.96 10.71
N ILE A 79 15.09 -26.46 11.93
CA ILE A 79 13.77 -26.47 12.60
C ILE A 79 13.30 -25.05 12.93
N ARG A 80 14.22 -24.16 13.33
CA ARG A 80 13.91 -22.74 13.54
C ARG A 80 13.45 -22.05 12.26
N VAL A 81 14.17 -22.29 11.16
CA VAL A 81 13.82 -21.76 9.84
C VAL A 81 12.45 -22.26 9.41
N GLY A 82 12.18 -23.56 9.53
CA GLY A 82 10.86 -24.14 9.25
C GLY A 82 9.74 -23.50 10.06
N ASN A 83 9.89 -23.35 11.38
CA ASN A 83 8.88 -22.69 12.21
C ASN A 83 8.61 -21.22 11.79
N ILE A 84 9.63 -20.49 11.36
CA ILE A 84 9.48 -19.12 10.87
C ILE A 84 8.73 -19.10 9.53
N MET A 85 9.07 -20.00 8.61
CA MET A 85 8.37 -20.16 7.33
C MET A 85 6.90 -20.50 7.54
N ASP A 86 6.58 -21.49 8.39
CA ASP A 86 5.21 -21.89 8.73
C ASP A 86 4.38 -20.72 9.28
N LYS A 87 5.00 -19.86 10.10
CA LYS A 87 4.34 -18.64 10.62
C LYS A 87 4.04 -17.65 9.49
N GLY A 88 4.98 -17.49 8.56
CA GLY A 88 4.79 -16.66 7.37
C GLY A 88 3.67 -17.18 6.47
N GLU A 89 3.65 -18.49 6.20
CA GLU A 89 2.65 -19.15 5.37
C GLU A 89 1.24 -19.03 5.98
N LYS A 90 1.07 -19.30 7.28
CA LYS A 90 -0.21 -19.11 7.97
C LYS A 90 -0.74 -17.67 7.87
N LEU A 91 0.15 -16.68 7.94
CA LEU A 91 -0.23 -15.27 7.79
C LEU A 91 -0.58 -14.92 6.35
N TYR A 92 0.11 -15.53 5.38
CA TYR A 92 -0.18 -15.41 3.96
C TYR A 92 -1.58 -15.96 3.65
N GLU A 93 -1.91 -17.17 4.12
CA GLU A 93 -3.21 -17.82 3.91
C GLU A 93 -4.40 -16.99 4.41
N ILE A 94 -4.23 -16.24 5.50
CA ILE A 94 -5.28 -15.36 6.06
C ILE A 94 -5.22 -13.91 5.52
N GLY A 95 -4.37 -13.63 4.52
CA GLY A 95 -4.28 -12.34 3.83
C GLY A 95 -3.46 -11.27 4.56
N LEU A 96 -2.72 -11.60 5.62
CA LEU A 96 -1.88 -10.66 6.37
C LEU A 96 -0.47 -10.54 5.74
N TYR A 97 -0.42 -10.08 4.49
CA TYR A 97 0.78 -10.15 3.65
C TYR A 97 2.02 -9.43 4.21
N ASN A 98 1.88 -8.24 4.78
CA ASN A 98 3.02 -7.53 5.38
C ASN A 98 3.62 -8.29 6.56
N ALA A 99 2.77 -8.95 7.35
CA ALA A 99 3.23 -9.77 8.48
C ALA A 99 3.89 -11.06 7.97
N ALA A 100 3.34 -11.69 6.93
CA ALA A 100 3.92 -12.85 6.27
C ALA A 100 5.34 -12.56 5.73
N LEU A 101 5.50 -11.48 4.95
CA LEU A 101 6.79 -11.05 4.39
C LEU A 101 7.85 -10.83 5.47
N LYS A 102 7.47 -10.28 6.63
CA LYS A 102 8.39 -10.11 7.75
C LYS A 102 8.97 -11.45 8.22
N TYR A 103 8.17 -12.50 8.30
CA TYR A 103 8.66 -13.83 8.66
C TYR A 103 9.50 -14.45 7.54
N PHE A 104 9.08 -14.35 6.28
CA PHE A 104 9.87 -14.88 5.15
C PHE A 104 11.26 -14.23 5.06
N TYR A 105 11.38 -12.92 5.24
CA TYR A 105 12.68 -12.25 5.27
C TYR A 105 13.52 -12.61 6.51
N GLN A 106 12.89 -12.87 7.65
CA GLN A 106 13.62 -13.41 8.82
C GLN A 106 14.18 -14.81 8.53
N ALA A 107 13.42 -15.68 7.87
CA ALA A 107 13.90 -16.99 7.45
C ALA A 107 15.08 -16.86 6.47
N LEU A 108 14.96 -15.97 5.49
CA LEU A 108 16.02 -15.69 4.50
C LEU A 108 17.31 -15.14 5.12
N GLN A 109 17.22 -14.32 6.17
CA GLN A 109 18.39 -13.84 6.90
C GLN A 109 19.16 -14.96 7.60
N ILE A 110 18.45 -16.00 8.07
CA ILE A 110 19.05 -17.15 8.73
C ILE A 110 19.58 -18.15 7.68
N ASP A 111 18.82 -18.36 6.61
CA ASP A 111 19.16 -19.27 5.53
C ASP A 111 18.96 -18.64 4.15
N PRO A 112 20.02 -18.06 3.55
CA PRO A 112 19.97 -17.48 2.22
C PRO A 112 19.58 -18.47 1.11
N GLY A 113 19.68 -19.79 1.36
CA GLY A 113 19.24 -20.82 0.41
C GLY A 113 17.74 -20.79 0.11
N LEU A 114 16.94 -20.14 0.97
CA LEU A 114 15.49 -19.99 0.80
C LEU A 114 15.07 -18.92 -0.21
N ALA A 115 16.00 -18.25 -0.89
CA ALA A 115 15.68 -17.15 -1.80
C ALA A 115 14.62 -17.50 -2.85
N LEU A 116 14.66 -18.72 -3.39
CA LEU A 116 13.67 -19.19 -4.36
C LEU A 116 12.28 -19.34 -3.74
N GLU A 117 12.19 -19.99 -2.58
CA GLU A 117 10.95 -20.29 -1.87
C GLU A 117 10.26 -19.00 -1.39
N VAL A 118 11.03 -18.10 -0.77
CA VAL A 118 10.56 -16.76 -0.39
C VAL A 118 10.08 -15.99 -1.62
N GLY A 119 10.80 -16.08 -2.74
CA GLY A 119 10.40 -15.43 -3.99
C GLY A 119 9.07 -15.95 -4.57
N VAL A 120 8.70 -17.21 -4.33
CA VAL A 120 7.39 -17.75 -4.71
C VAL A 120 6.27 -17.11 -3.87
N PHE A 121 6.46 -16.99 -2.56
CA PHE A 121 5.49 -16.31 -1.70
C PHE A 121 5.35 -14.83 -2.05
N GLU A 122 6.46 -14.12 -2.33
CA GLU A 122 6.42 -12.73 -2.80
C GLU A 122 5.58 -12.57 -4.08
N GLN A 123 5.73 -13.50 -5.02
CA GLN A 123 4.95 -13.51 -6.26
C GLN A 123 3.47 -13.80 -6.01
N GLY A 124 3.15 -14.76 -5.14
CA GLY A 124 1.78 -15.06 -4.73
C GLY A 124 1.10 -13.85 -4.09
N ILE A 125 1.78 -13.20 -3.14
CA ILE A 125 1.32 -11.96 -2.49
C ILE A 125 1.07 -10.86 -3.51
N ALA A 126 2.00 -10.65 -4.45
CA ALA A 126 1.84 -9.64 -5.49
C ALA A 126 0.61 -9.92 -6.38
N TYR A 127 0.39 -11.19 -6.73
CA TYR A 127 -0.76 -11.63 -7.51
C TYR A 127 -2.08 -11.42 -6.76
N ASP A 128 -2.16 -11.83 -5.50
CA ASP A 128 -3.37 -11.69 -4.70
C ASP A 128 -3.74 -10.21 -4.49
N LEU A 129 -2.75 -9.37 -4.18
CA LEU A 129 -2.94 -7.93 -4.08
C LEU A 129 -3.46 -7.34 -5.40
N LEU A 130 -2.92 -7.78 -6.54
CA LEU A 130 -3.40 -7.35 -7.86
C LEU A 130 -4.86 -7.75 -8.08
N SER A 131 -5.20 -8.99 -7.77
CA SER A 131 -6.57 -9.50 -7.88
C SER A 131 -7.55 -8.70 -7.01
N MET A 132 -7.15 -8.37 -5.78
CA MET A 132 -7.94 -7.48 -4.90
C MET A 132 -8.09 -6.08 -5.50
N ALA A 133 -7.03 -5.49 -6.05
CA ALA A 133 -7.06 -4.18 -6.67
C ALA A 133 -8.03 -4.12 -7.86
N ASP A 134 -7.96 -5.11 -8.74
CA ASP A 134 -8.85 -5.23 -9.91
C ASP A 134 -10.31 -5.42 -9.47
N SER A 135 -10.56 -6.06 -8.32
CA SER A 135 -11.92 -6.21 -7.78
C SER A 135 -12.48 -4.94 -7.12
N LEU A 136 -11.62 -4.09 -6.55
CA LEU A 136 -12.04 -2.97 -5.70
C LEU A 136 -12.25 -1.65 -6.44
N ASN A 137 -11.74 -1.48 -7.67
CA ASN A 137 -11.78 -0.20 -8.42
C ASN A 137 -11.33 1.04 -7.60
N ASN A 138 -10.61 0.85 -6.48
CA ASN A 138 -10.27 1.90 -5.52
C ASN A 138 -8.84 2.42 -5.78
N GLU A 139 -8.72 3.71 -6.01
CA GLU A 139 -7.46 4.40 -6.34
C GLU A 139 -6.42 4.32 -5.24
N GLU A 140 -6.85 4.34 -3.96
CA GLU A 140 -5.97 4.22 -2.80
C GLU A 140 -5.31 2.84 -2.73
N SER A 141 -6.08 1.79 -3.02
CA SER A 141 -5.57 0.40 -3.07
C SER A 141 -4.56 0.22 -4.19
N ILE A 142 -4.81 0.80 -5.37
CA ILE A 142 -3.87 0.76 -6.50
C ILE A 142 -2.55 1.47 -6.15
N ASN A 143 -2.62 2.65 -5.51
CA ASN A 143 -1.43 3.41 -5.11
C ASN A 143 -0.59 2.69 -4.04
N PHE A 144 -1.23 2.04 -3.06
CA PHE A 144 -0.54 1.26 -2.04
C PHE A 144 0.22 0.07 -2.63
N ILE A 145 -0.39 -0.63 -3.58
CA ILE A 145 0.22 -1.78 -4.26
C ILE A 145 1.39 -1.34 -5.15
N LEU A 146 1.25 -0.20 -5.83
CA LEU A 146 2.34 0.39 -6.60
C LEU A 146 3.56 0.68 -5.74
N TYR A 147 3.34 1.20 -4.52
CA TYR A 147 4.39 1.46 -3.55
C TYR A 147 5.08 0.15 -3.11
N ALA A 148 4.31 -0.88 -2.77
CA ALA A 148 4.85 -2.17 -2.36
C ALA A 148 5.72 -2.83 -3.45
N LEU A 149 5.27 -2.82 -4.71
CA LEU A 149 6.04 -3.37 -5.85
C LEU A 149 7.32 -2.58 -6.13
N LYS A 150 7.28 -1.26 -5.99
CA LYS A 150 8.47 -0.40 -6.15
C LYS A 150 9.51 -0.65 -5.07
N GLU A 151 9.06 -0.82 -3.82
CA GLU A 151 10.01 -1.07 -2.73
C GLU A 151 10.58 -2.49 -2.78
N SER A 152 9.77 -3.49 -3.18
CA SER A 152 10.27 -4.83 -3.47
C SER A 152 11.32 -4.82 -4.59
N LYS A 153 11.08 -4.12 -5.70
CA LYS A 153 12.07 -3.94 -6.78
C LYS A 153 13.40 -3.37 -6.28
N LYS A 154 13.34 -2.39 -5.38
CA LYS A 154 14.51 -1.72 -4.82
C LYS A 154 15.28 -2.63 -3.86
N LEU A 155 14.57 -3.38 -3.02
CA LEU A 155 15.16 -4.31 -2.05
C LEU A 155 15.79 -5.54 -2.73
N ALA A 156 15.15 -6.05 -3.79
CA ALA A 156 15.61 -7.24 -4.52
C ALA A 156 16.57 -6.93 -5.68
N GLY A 157 16.85 -5.66 -5.98
CA GLY A 157 17.67 -5.25 -7.13
C GLY A 157 17.03 -5.47 -8.51
N GLY A 158 15.75 -5.84 -8.54
CA GLY A 158 14.98 -6.11 -9.75
C GLY A 158 13.64 -6.77 -9.44
N LEU A 159 12.75 -6.82 -10.43
CA LEU A 159 11.52 -7.62 -10.38
C LEU A 159 11.61 -8.74 -11.41
N SER A 160 10.86 -9.82 -11.17
CA SER A 160 10.60 -10.82 -12.21
C SER A 160 9.90 -10.16 -13.41
N LYS A 161 10.02 -10.75 -14.61
CA LYS A 161 9.35 -10.23 -15.82
C LYS A 161 7.84 -10.06 -15.64
N SER A 162 7.20 -10.96 -14.92
CA SER A 162 5.77 -10.90 -14.60
C SER A 162 5.46 -9.68 -13.73
N ASN A 163 6.18 -9.52 -12.62
CA ASN A 163 5.96 -8.42 -11.68
C ASN A 163 6.30 -7.05 -12.29
N GLN A 164 7.28 -7.00 -13.19
CA GLN A 164 7.59 -5.78 -13.95
C GLN A 164 6.45 -5.40 -14.91
N SER A 165 5.90 -6.36 -15.65
CA SER A 165 4.73 -6.14 -16.53
C SER A 165 3.50 -5.66 -15.75
N ILE A 166 3.29 -6.21 -14.55
CA ILE A 166 2.22 -5.80 -13.64
C ILE A 166 2.41 -4.35 -13.17
N LEU A 167 3.63 -4.00 -12.73
CA LEU A 167 3.97 -2.64 -12.34
C LEU A 167 3.70 -1.64 -13.48
N ASP A 168 4.18 -1.96 -14.68
CA ASP A 168 4.01 -1.11 -15.87
C ASP A 168 2.52 -0.92 -16.23
N ASN A 169 1.70 -1.96 -16.09
CA ASN A 169 0.26 -1.90 -16.35
C ASN A 169 -0.49 -1.06 -15.30
N LEU A 170 -0.13 -1.17 -14.02
CA LEU A 170 -0.73 -0.37 -12.95
C LEU A 170 -0.38 1.12 -13.11
N GLU A 171 0.86 1.44 -13.46
CA GLU A 171 1.28 2.83 -13.74
C GLU A 171 0.48 3.42 -14.91
N LYS A 172 0.28 2.65 -15.99
CA LYS A 172 -0.56 3.06 -17.12
C LYS A 172 -2.02 3.28 -16.72
N LYS A 173 -2.62 2.38 -15.92
CA LYS A 173 -4.01 2.52 -15.44
C LYS A 173 -4.19 3.80 -14.63
N ILE A 174 -3.28 4.12 -13.71
CA ILE A 174 -3.31 5.38 -12.95
C ILE A 174 -3.21 6.58 -13.89
N SER A 175 -2.27 6.57 -14.83
CA SER A 175 -2.10 7.68 -15.78
C SER A 175 -3.37 7.95 -16.58
N ILE A 176 -3.98 6.91 -17.15
CA ILE A 176 -5.22 7.02 -17.93
C ILE A 176 -6.38 7.56 -17.08
N LYS A 177 -6.52 7.08 -15.83
CA LYS A 177 -7.55 7.54 -14.91
C LYS A 177 -7.37 9.03 -14.57
N SER A 178 -6.15 9.43 -14.23
CA SER A 178 -5.81 10.83 -13.90
C SER A 178 -6.07 11.80 -15.07
N GLU A 179 -5.76 11.37 -16.30
CA GLU A 179 -6.07 12.15 -17.52
C GLU A 179 -7.58 12.29 -17.73
N TYR A 180 -8.33 11.21 -17.56
CA TYR A 180 -9.79 11.23 -17.68
C TYR A 180 -10.42 12.18 -16.66
N GLU A 181 -10.00 12.13 -15.39
CA GLU A 181 -10.49 13.05 -14.37
C GLU A 181 -10.14 14.50 -14.66
N THR A 182 -8.93 14.76 -15.12
CA THR A 182 -8.49 16.11 -15.53
C THR A 182 -9.36 16.64 -16.67
N LYS A 183 -9.60 15.82 -17.72
CA LYS A 183 -10.49 16.17 -18.84
C LYS A 183 -11.92 16.42 -18.38
N LYS A 184 -12.43 15.63 -17.44
CA LYS A 184 -13.77 15.81 -16.86
C LYS A 184 -13.86 17.13 -16.09
N ARG A 185 -12.89 17.44 -15.23
CA ARG A 185 -12.83 18.72 -14.49
C ARG A 185 -12.79 19.92 -15.44
N ILE A 186 -11.96 19.86 -16.49
CA ILE A 186 -11.89 20.92 -17.51
C ILE A 186 -13.26 21.11 -18.18
N LYS A 187 -13.92 20.03 -18.57
CA LYS A 187 -15.26 20.09 -19.18
C LYS A 187 -16.30 20.72 -18.25
N ASP A 188 -16.28 20.36 -16.96
CA ASP A 188 -17.21 20.90 -15.98
C ASP A 188 -16.99 22.40 -15.73
N ILE A 189 -15.74 22.86 -15.72
CA ILE A 189 -15.39 24.29 -15.63
C ILE A 189 -15.90 25.03 -16.88
N LEU A 190 -15.59 24.53 -18.08
CA LEU A 190 -16.05 25.13 -19.34
C LEU A 190 -17.57 25.23 -19.43
N LEU A 191 -18.31 24.21 -18.96
CA LEU A 191 -19.77 24.24 -18.93
C LEU A 191 -20.31 25.28 -17.94
N LYS A 192 -19.66 25.45 -16.78
CA LYS A 192 -20.02 26.48 -15.79
C LYS A 192 -19.72 27.89 -16.31
N ASP A 193 -18.60 28.09 -17.01
CA ASP A 193 -18.23 29.40 -17.55
C ASP A 193 -19.13 29.80 -18.73
N ASN A 194 -19.44 28.86 -19.63
CA ASN A 194 -20.42 29.11 -20.70
C ASN A 194 -21.84 29.42 -20.16
N ALA A 195 -22.21 28.83 -19.01
CA ALA A 195 -23.49 29.14 -18.36
C ALA A 195 -23.50 30.54 -17.71
N LYS A 196 -22.34 31.04 -17.26
CA LYS A 196 -22.17 32.42 -16.77
C LYS A 196 -22.10 33.44 -17.91
N GLU A 197 -21.43 33.14 -19.02
CA GLU A 197 -21.38 34.04 -20.18
C GLU A 197 -22.76 34.22 -20.83
N LYS A 198 -23.57 33.15 -20.91
CA LYS A 198 -24.95 33.24 -21.41
C LYS A 198 -25.90 34.03 -20.50
N SER A 199 -25.54 34.36 -19.26
CA SER A 199 -26.36 35.17 -18.35
C SER A 199 -26.04 36.68 -18.41
N ILE A 200 -24.93 37.08 -19.05
CA ILE A 200 -24.61 38.49 -19.29
C ILE A 200 -25.44 38.96 -20.48
N LYS A 201 -26.58 39.61 -20.21
CA LYS A 201 -27.36 40.28 -21.27
C LYS A 201 -26.60 41.52 -21.75
N PRO A 202 -26.17 41.60 -23.01
CA PRO A 202 -25.53 42.81 -23.52
C PRO A 202 -26.52 43.96 -23.54
N ILE A 203 -26.06 45.18 -23.25
CA ILE A 203 -26.86 46.39 -23.43
C ILE A 203 -27.00 46.65 -24.93
N VAL A 204 -28.23 46.80 -25.41
CA VAL A 204 -28.50 47.16 -26.81
C VAL A 204 -29.33 48.43 -26.90
N LEU A 205 -29.17 49.16 -28.00
CA LEU A 205 -29.98 50.35 -28.29
C LEU A 205 -31.47 49.99 -28.30
N GLY A 206 -32.29 50.89 -27.76
CA GLY A 206 -33.74 50.73 -27.62
C GLY A 206 -34.22 50.14 -26.29
N MET A 207 -33.31 49.64 -25.43
CA MET A 207 -33.64 49.21 -24.07
C MET A 207 -34.20 50.36 -23.22
N THR A 208 -35.14 50.07 -22.33
CA THR A 208 -35.69 51.04 -21.37
C THR A 208 -34.73 51.34 -20.23
N ILE A 209 -34.93 52.46 -19.54
CA ILE A 209 -34.14 52.83 -18.35
C ILE A 209 -34.09 51.68 -17.33
N SER A 210 -35.23 51.08 -17.01
CA SER A 210 -35.32 49.98 -16.03
C SER A 210 -34.58 48.72 -16.47
N GLU A 211 -34.56 48.41 -17.77
CA GLU A 211 -33.81 47.27 -18.31
C GLU A 211 -32.30 47.50 -18.21
N VAL A 212 -31.85 48.72 -18.50
CA VAL A 212 -30.43 49.08 -18.39
C VAL A 212 -29.98 49.14 -16.93
N GLU A 213 -30.78 49.71 -16.02
CA GLU A 213 -30.47 49.76 -14.59
C GLU A 213 -30.39 48.35 -13.97
N ASN A 214 -31.25 47.42 -14.40
CA ASN A 214 -31.18 46.02 -13.97
C ASN A 214 -29.89 45.31 -14.45
N ILE A 215 -29.30 45.75 -15.56
CA ILE A 215 -28.08 45.15 -16.13
C ILE A 215 -26.81 45.80 -15.56
N MET A 216 -26.78 47.14 -15.44
CA MET A 216 -25.59 47.93 -15.07
C MET A 216 -25.59 48.45 -13.64
N GLY A 217 -26.72 48.37 -12.94
CA GLY A 217 -26.92 49.04 -11.66
C GLY A 217 -27.18 50.54 -11.81
N LYS A 218 -27.06 51.28 -10.70
CA LYS A 218 -27.28 52.72 -10.70
C LYS A 218 -26.07 53.47 -11.27
N PRO A 219 -26.27 54.47 -12.15
CA PRO A 219 -25.19 55.31 -12.65
C PRO A 219 -24.62 56.18 -11.53
N LYS A 220 -23.40 56.66 -11.73
CA LYS A 220 -22.76 57.56 -10.79
C LYS A 220 -23.34 58.97 -10.89
N GLU A 221 -23.65 59.41 -12.11
CA GLU A 221 -24.21 60.72 -12.38
C GLU A 221 -25.34 60.61 -13.41
N ILE A 222 -26.41 61.39 -13.19
CA ILE A 222 -27.56 61.52 -14.08
C ILE A 222 -27.74 63.01 -14.39
N ILE A 223 -27.79 63.37 -15.67
CA ILE A 223 -28.05 64.73 -16.16
C ILE A 223 -29.33 64.68 -16.99
N SER A 224 -30.34 65.49 -16.64
CA SER A 224 -31.58 65.61 -17.42
C SER A 224 -31.73 67.01 -18.00
N GLN A 225 -32.30 67.10 -19.22
CA GLN A 225 -32.35 68.35 -19.99
C GLN A 225 -33.66 69.13 -19.83
N SER A 226 -34.64 68.61 -19.07
CA SER A 226 -35.96 69.21 -18.85
C SER A 226 -36.63 68.73 -17.56
N ASN A 227 -37.62 69.49 -17.05
CA ASN A 227 -38.47 69.07 -15.92
C ASN A 227 -39.25 67.76 -16.20
N SER A 228 -39.43 67.40 -17.47
CA SER A 228 -39.80 66.05 -17.88
C SER A 228 -38.52 65.24 -18.05
N ASN A 229 -38.40 64.18 -17.25
CA ASN A 229 -37.30 63.23 -17.21
C ASN A 229 -37.18 62.36 -18.49
N GLU A 230 -37.62 62.86 -19.65
CA GLU A 230 -37.72 62.15 -20.92
C GLU A 230 -36.36 61.94 -21.58
N ASN A 231 -35.47 62.92 -21.45
CA ASN A 231 -34.12 62.89 -22.02
C ASN A 231 -33.08 62.97 -20.90
N MET A 232 -32.26 61.92 -20.81
CA MET A 232 -31.27 61.77 -19.73
C MET A 232 -29.92 61.30 -20.25
N LEU A 233 -28.85 61.75 -19.60
CA LEU A 233 -27.50 61.24 -19.76
C LEU A 233 -27.11 60.52 -18.47
N TRP A 234 -26.67 59.27 -18.59
CA TRP A 234 -26.20 58.45 -17.49
C TRP A 234 -24.72 58.18 -17.64
N ILE A 235 -23.93 58.48 -16.61
CA ILE A 235 -22.48 58.33 -16.63
C ILE A 235 -22.07 57.27 -15.62
N TYR A 236 -21.35 56.26 -16.10
CA TYR A 236 -20.72 55.20 -15.30
C TYR A 236 -19.21 55.40 -15.30
N SER A 237 -18.59 55.41 -14.11
CA SER A 237 -17.13 55.46 -13.99
C SER A 237 -16.61 54.19 -13.33
N TYR A 238 -15.80 53.42 -14.05
CA TYR A 238 -15.12 52.23 -13.52
C TYR A 238 -13.62 52.54 -13.33
N ASP A 239 -13.12 52.31 -12.11
CA ASP A 239 -11.71 52.42 -11.71
C ASP A 239 -10.94 53.65 -12.24
N LYS A 240 -11.57 54.83 -12.18
CA LYS A 240 -11.00 56.17 -12.47
C LYS A 240 -10.40 56.37 -13.88
N LYS A 241 -10.53 55.41 -14.80
CA LYS A 241 -9.92 55.48 -16.14
C LYS A 241 -10.90 55.25 -17.30
N ILE A 242 -12.06 54.64 -17.06
CA ILE A 242 -13.04 54.32 -18.11
C ILE A 242 -14.38 54.96 -17.73
N THR A 243 -14.93 55.76 -18.64
CA THR A 243 -16.18 56.48 -18.47
C THR A 243 -17.16 56.10 -19.57
N ILE A 244 -18.16 55.30 -19.23
CA ILE A 244 -19.20 54.93 -20.18
C ILE A 244 -20.36 55.91 -20.03
N THR A 245 -20.78 56.51 -21.13
CA THR A 245 -21.88 57.45 -21.19
C THR A 245 -23.03 56.85 -21.99
N LEU A 246 -24.21 56.79 -21.36
CA LEU A 246 -25.44 56.28 -21.96
C LEU A 246 -26.43 57.44 -22.13
N THR A 247 -26.91 57.66 -23.36
CA THR A 247 -27.91 58.69 -23.65
C THR A 247 -29.28 58.03 -23.83
N PHE A 248 -30.27 58.52 -23.10
CA PHE A 248 -31.66 58.11 -23.19
C PHE A 248 -32.49 59.24 -23.81
N ILE A 249 -33.34 58.88 -24.77
CA ILE A 249 -34.34 59.75 -25.40
C ILE A 249 -35.69 59.02 -25.30
N ASP A 250 -36.74 59.71 -24.85
CA ASP A 250 -38.06 59.13 -24.60
C ASP A 250 -37.99 57.83 -23.76
N TYR A 251 -37.19 57.84 -22.69
CA TYR A 251 -36.95 56.71 -21.78
C TYR A 251 -36.29 55.47 -22.42
N LYS A 252 -35.75 55.58 -23.64
CA LYS A 252 -35.06 54.48 -24.35
C LYS A 252 -33.61 54.82 -24.64
N LEU A 253 -32.74 53.83 -24.51
CA LEU A 253 -31.32 53.95 -24.78
C LEU A 253 -31.08 54.25 -26.26
N PHE A 254 -30.58 55.44 -26.55
CA PHE A 254 -30.36 55.93 -27.90
C PHE A 254 -28.89 55.85 -28.30
N LYS A 255 -27.96 56.04 -27.36
CA LYS A 255 -26.51 56.07 -27.64
C LYS A 255 -25.67 55.52 -26.49
N ILE A 256 -24.56 54.89 -26.85
CA ILE A 256 -23.53 54.36 -25.94
C ILE A 256 -22.19 54.95 -26.40
N GLU A 257 -21.45 55.59 -25.48
CA GLU A 257 -20.11 56.14 -25.71
C GLU A 257 -19.15 55.65 -24.61
N GLU A 258 -17.91 55.31 -24.97
CA GLU A 258 -16.84 54.82 -24.07
C GLU A 258 -15.67 55.80 -23.98
#